data_AF-A0A914ZVK1-F1
#
_entry.id   AF-A0A914ZVK1-F1
#
_cell.length_a   1.000
_cell.length_b   1.000
_cell.length_c   1.000
_cell.angle_alpha   90.00
_cell.angle_beta   90.00
_cell.angle_gamma   90.00
#
_symmetry.space_group_name_H-M   'P 1'
#
loop_
_entity.id
_entity.type
_entity.pdbx_description
1 polymer ?
#
loop_
_entity_poly.entity_id
_entity_poly.type
_entity_poly.pdbx_seq_one_letter_code
_entity_poly.pdbx_strand_id
1 'polypeptide(L)'
;MVMLIFIYHTLRQKRPGVGVHEHDMLSTTCGLDVLDVPQSTKRPAHLGVYGHPSKSETSYKMLFVMMEKQESEFEEDVNIPAELIHSFETEEEHSSYSHSFRETLFTISRFMFEVLIEILL
;
A
#
# COMPACT_ATOMS: atom_id res chain seq x y z
N MET A 1 -14.43 -14.63 3.71
CA MET A 1 -14.20 -13.97 5.02
C MET A 1 -13.72 -12.58 4.71
N VAL A 2 -14.51 -11.56 5.06
CA VAL A 2 -14.44 -10.22 4.48
C VAL A 2 -13.34 -9.44 5.19
N MET A 3 -12.20 -9.21 4.54
CA MET A 3 -11.25 -8.17 4.96
C MET A 3 -12.02 -6.83 5.01
N LEU A 4 -11.78 -5.99 6.01
CA LEU A 4 -12.50 -4.72 6.20
C LEU A 4 -11.43 -3.64 6.21
N ILE A 5 -11.03 -3.16 5.04
CA ILE A 5 -10.16 -2.00 4.94
C ILE A 5 -11.02 -0.78 5.29
N PHE A 6 -10.90 -0.30 6.52
CA PHE A 6 -11.52 0.95 6.91
C PHE A 6 -10.65 2.11 6.45
N ILE A 7 -11.01 2.70 5.31
CA ILE A 7 -10.39 3.91 4.78
C ILE A 7 -11.02 5.09 5.50
N TYR A 8 -10.25 5.70 6.39
CA TYR A 8 -10.73 6.81 7.19
C TYR A 8 -10.16 8.12 6.70
N HIS A 9 -11.00 8.98 6.11
CA HIS A 9 -10.64 10.36 5.83
C HIS A 9 -11.09 11.24 7.01
N THR A 10 -10.17 12.02 7.57
CA THR A 10 -10.53 13.04 8.57
C THR A 10 -9.77 14.35 8.33
N LEU A 11 -10.54 15.43 8.27
CA LEU A 11 -10.01 16.80 8.17
C LEU A 11 -9.55 17.36 9.52
N ARG A 12 -9.84 16.68 10.63
CA ARG A 12 -9.69 17.23 11.99
C ARG A 12 -8.74 16.44 12.89
N GLN A 13 -8.60 15.12 12.69
CA GLN A 13 -7.76 14.27 13.52
C GLN A 13 -6.52 13.79 12.77
N LYS A 14 -5.32 14.05 13.32
CA LYS A 14 -4.07 13.57 12.72
C LYS A 14 -3.87 12.06 12.79
N ARG A 15 -4.58 11.40 13.71
CA ARG A 15 -4.51 9.95 13.94
C ARG A 15 -5.94 9.43 13.94
N PRO A 16 -6.42 8.87 12.82
CA PRO A 16 -7.71 8.22 12.77
C PRO A 16 -7.77 7.15 13.87
N GLY A 17 -8.94 6.96 14.46
CA GLY A 17 -9.19 5.91 15.45
C GLY A 17 -9.92 4.74 14.81
N VAL A 18 -10.33 3.76 15.62
CA VAL A 18 -11.21 2.67 15.16
C VAL A 18 -12.71 3.06 15.30
N GLY A 19 -12.99 4.25 15.83
CA GLY A 19 -14.35 4.72 16.08
C GLY A 19 -15.05 5.13 14.80
N VAL A 20 -16.02 4.35 14.34
CA VAL A 20 -16.81 4.58 13.10
C VAL A 20 -17.36 6.01 13.00
N HIS A 21 -17.75 6.63 14.10
CA HIS A 21 -18.37 7.97 14.14
C HIS A 21 -17.38 9.14 14.09
N GLU A 22 -16.08 8.89 14.13
CA GLU A 22 -15.05 9.95 14.20
C GLU A 22 -14.53 10.37 12.81
N HIS A 23 -15.14 9.86 11.74
CA HIS A 23 -14.59 9.94 10.38
C HIS A 23 -15.58 10.50 9.37
N ASP A 24 -15.06 11.26 8.41
CA ASP A 24 -15.86 11.92 7.38
C ASP A 24 -16.26 10.93 6.27
N MET A 25 -15.43 9.90 6.02
CA MET A 25 -15.68 8.81 5.07
C MET A 25 -15.20 7.48 5.66
N LEU A 26 -15.90 6.40 5.31
CA LEU A 26 -15.61 5.04 5.74
C LEU A 26 -15.98 4.04 4.64
N SER A 27 -15.04 3.16 4.33
CA SER A 27 -15.28 1.99 3.47
C SER A 27 -14.97 0.70 4.22
N THR A 28 -15.36 -0.43 3.65
CA THR A 28 -15.23 -1.76 4.25
C THR A 28 -15.19 -2.79 3.13
N THR A 29 -13.98 -3.15 2.68
CA THR A 29 -13.79 -4.08 1.56
C THR A 29 -12.78 -5.18 1.83
N CYS A 30 -13.00 -6.33 1.18
CA CYS A 30 -12.13 -7.49 1.20
C CYS A 30 -11.27 -7.66 -0.06
N GLY A 31 -11.29 -6.68 -0.95
CA GLY A 31 -10.55 -6.68 -2.21
C GLY A 31 -10.12 -5.27 -2.56
N LEU A 32 -10.08 -4.97 -3.86
CA LEU A 32 -9.80 -3.63 -4.36
C LEU A 32 -10.82 -2.62 -3.81
N ASP A 33 -10.34 -1.50 -3.28
CA ASP A 33 -11.13 -0.32 -2.94
C ASP A 33 -10.61 0.89 -3.70
N VAL A 34 -11.50 1.81 -4.03
CA VAL A 34 -11.13 3.09 -4.63
C VAL A 34 -11.77 4.20 -3.81
N LEU A 35 -10.93 5.05 -3.23
CA LEU A 35 -11.35 6.26 -2.55
C LEU A 35 -11.04 7.45 -3.46
N ASP A 36 -12.09 8.10 -3.96
CA ASP A 36 -11.96 9.41 -4.58
C ASP A 36 -11.97 10.51 -3.50
N VAL A 37 -11.04 11.45 -3.60
CA VAL A 37 -10.91 12.58 -2.67
C VAL A 37 -11.24 13.86 -3.43
N PRO A 38 -12.42 14.46 -3.19
CA PRO A 38 -12.89 15.63 -3.92
C PRO A 38 -11.88 16.77 -3.88
N GLN A 39 -11.83 17.58 -4.93
CA GLN A 39 -10.91 18.72 -5.01
C GLN A 39 -11.21 19.80 -3.95
N SER A 40 -12.46 19.85 -3.49
CA SER A 40 -12.91 20.75 -2.42
C SER A 40 -12.32 20.42 -1.04
N THR A 41 -11.69 19.26 -0.89
CA THR A 41 -11.12 18.77 0.37
C THR A 41 -9.90 19.61 0.80
N LYS A 42 -9.97 20.21 1.99
CA LYS A 42 -8.84 20.98 2.55
C LYS A 42 -7.71 20.04 2.96
N ARG A 43 -6.48 20.31 2.50
CA ARG A 43 -5.29 19.55 2.90
C ARG A 43 -4.74 20.04 4.25
N PRO A 44 -4.09 19.19 5.06
CA PRO A 44 -3.73 17.78 4.80
C PRO A 44 -4.88 16.80 5.01
N ALA A 45 -4.96 15.79 4.14
CA ALA A 45 -5.84 14.63 4.29
C ALA A 45 -5.11 13.55 5.12
N HIS A 46 -5.82 12.93 6.06
CA HIS A 46 -5.30 11.82 6.86
C HIS A 46 -6.06 10.56 6.47
N LEU A 47 -5.31 9.48 6.24
CA LEU A 47 -5.85 8.17 5.87
C LEU A 47 -5.47 7.13 6.93
N GLY A 48 -6.47 6.48 7.52
CA GLY A 48 -6.29 5.28 8.33
C GLY A 48 -6.65 4.04 7.52
N VAL A 49 -5.91 2.94 7.71
CA VAL A 49 -6.23 1.60 7.21
C VAL A 49 -6.05 0.61 8.35
N TYR A 50 -7.06 -0.24 8.56
CA TYR A 50 -7.07 -1.19 9.67
C TYR A 50 -7.30 -2.61 9.14
N GLY A 51 -6.58 -3.56 9.72
CA GLY A 51 -6.71 -4.98 9.40
C GLY A 51 -7.94 -5.62 10.03
N HIS A 52 -8.25 -6.84 9.61
CA HIS A 52 -9.38 -7.58 10.16
C HIS A 52 -9.06 -8.07 11.60
N PRO A 53 -9.94 -7.84 12.60
CA PRO A 53 -9.66 -8.21 14.00
C PRO A 53 -9.38 -9.70 14.24
N SER A 54 -9.88 -10.58 13.37
CA SER A 54 -9.66 -12.03 13.47
C SER A 54 -8.33 -12.50 12.87
N LYS A 55 -7.54 -11.60 12.28
CA LYS A 55 -6.24 -11.90 11.69
C LYS A 55 -5.16 -11.24 12.54
N SER A 56 -4.12 -12.00 12.87
CA SER A 56 -2.96 -11.46 13.58
C SER A 56 -2.17 -10.45 12.73
N GLU A 57 -2.27 -10.58 11.40
CA GLU A 57 -1.61 -9.72 10.44
C GLU A 57 -2.49 -9.52 9.21
N THR A 58 -2.46 -8.33 8.62
CA THR A 58 -3.16 -7.99 7.38
C THR A 58 -2.18 -7.25 6.47
N SER A 59 -1.99 -7.73 5.25
CA SER A 59 -1.23 -7.04 4.21
C SER A 59 -2.19 -6.32 3.27
N TYR A 60 -1.79 -5.14 2.81
CA TYR A 60 -2.50 -4.37 1.80
C TYR A 60 -1.49 -3.58 0.98
N LYS A 61 -1.90 -3.22 -0.24
CA LYS A 61 -1.17 -2.31 -1.12
C LYS A 61 -1.99 -1.05 -1.33
N MET A 62 -1.32 0.07 -1.54
CA MET A 62 -1.98 1.34 -1.77
C MET A 62 -1.29 2.11 -2.89
N LEU A 63 -2.08 2.53 -3.86
CA LEU A 63 -1.64 3.39 -4.96
C LEU A 63 -2.23 4.79 -4.75
N PHE A 64 -1.38 5.81 -4.71
CA PHE A 64 -1.80 7.20 -4.68
C PHE A 64 -1.68 7.80 -6.07
N VAL A 65 -2.82 8.20 -6.64
CA VAL A 65 -2.87 8.92 -7.92
C VAL A 65 -3.19 10.37 -7.64
N MET A 66 -2.26 11.27 -7.96
CA MET A 66 -2.52 12.71 -7.92
C MET A 66 -2.89 13.17 -9.32
N MET A 67 -4.11 13.67 -9.47
CA MET A 67 -4.60 14.24 -10.73
C MET A 67 -4.40 15.76 -10.72
N GLU A 68 -4.25 16.33 -11.92
CA GLU A 68 -4.23 17.78 -12.09
C GLU A 68 -5.61 18.37 -11.75
N LYS A 69 -5.60 19.58 -11.19
CA LYS A 69 -6.83 20.28 -10.84
C LYS A 69 -7.56 20.67 -12.13
N GLN A 70 -8.74 20.09 -12.36
CA GLN A 70 -9.63 20.56 -13.41
C GLN A 70 -10.34 21.86 -12.98
N GLU A 71 -10.40 22.85 -13.88
CA GLU A 71 -11.17 24.09 -13.71
C GLU A 71 -12.59 23.95 -14.29
N SER A 72 -13.26 22.84 -14.02
CA SER A 72 -14.66 22.61 -14.39
C SER A 72 -15.59 22.88 -13.21
N GLU A 73 -16.83 23.30 -13.50
CA GLU A 73 -17.88 23.41 -12.46
C GLU A 73 -18.36 22.04 -11.96
N PHE A 74 -18.00 20.95 -12.66
CA PHE A 74 -18.39 19.58 -12.35
C PHE A 74 -17.15 18.72 -12.11
N GLU A 75 -17.17 17.90 -11.06
CA GLU A 75 -16.19 16.82 -10.89
C GLU A 75 -16.54 15.70 -11.89
N GLU A 76 -15.64 15.45 -12.85
CA GLU A 76 -15.75 14.30 -13.73
C GLU A 76 -15.38 13.02 -12.97
N ASP A 77 -16.00 11.89 -13.36
CA ASP A 77 -15.63 10.58 -12.81
C ASP A 77 -14.14 10.33 -13.04
N VAL A 78 -13.43 9.98 -11.96
CA VAL A 78 -12.01 9.65 -12.01
C VAL A 78 -11.82 8.34 -12.78
N ASN A 79 -11.40 8.45 -14.05
CA ASN A 79 -11.05 7.29 -14.86
C ASN A 79 -9.59 6.90 -14.59
N ILE A 80 -9.39 5.95 -13.68
CA ILE A 80 -8.07 5.36 -13.44
C ILE A 80 -7.84 4.30 -14.53
N PRO A 81 -6.77 4.42 -15.36
CA PRO A 81 -6.44 3.41 -16.36
C PRO A 81 -6.25 2.04 -15.69
N ALA A 82 -6.91 1.01 -16.21
CA ALA A 82 -6.81 -0.35 -15.69
C ALA A 82 -5.37 -0.88 -15.75
N GLU A 83 -4.58 -0.40 -16.70
CA GLU A 83 -3.18 -0.76 -16.87
C GLU A 83 -2.33 -0.36 -15.66
N LEU A 84 -2.60 0.80 -15.04
CA LEU A 84 -1.88 1.26 -13.84
C LEU A 84 -2.16 0.35 -12.64
N ILE A 85 -3.41 -0.09 -12.48
CA ILE A 85 -3.81 -1.00 -11.40
C ILE A 85 -3.09 -2.35 -11.57
N HIS A 86 -3.07 -2.89 -12.80
CA HIS A 86 -2.43 -4.17 -13.09
C HIS A 86 -0.90 -4.11 -12.97
N SER A 87 -0.25 -3.04 -13.44
CA SER A 87 1.20 -2.90 -13.26
C SER A 87 1.59 -2.84 -11.79
N PHE A 88 0.77 -2.19 -10.97
CA PHE A 88 1.00 -2.09 -9.53
C PHE A 88 0.87 -3.45 -8.81
N GLU A 89 0.01 -4.34 -9.29
CA GLU A 89 -0.09 -5.70 -8.77
C GLU A 89 1.17 -6.53 -9.05
N THR A 90 1.82 -6.34 -10.20
CA THR A 90 2.89 -7.22 -10.69
C THR A 90 4.29 -6.95 -10.12
N GLU A 91 4.56 -5.78 -9.53
CA GLU A 91 5.91 -5.41 -9.08
C GLU A 91 6.42 -6.17 -7.82
N GLU A 92 5.56 -6.87 -7.07
CA GLU A 92 5.98 -7.50 -5.80
C GLU A 92 6.54 -8.92 -5.89
N GLU A 93 6.17 -9.72 -6.90
CA GLU A 93 6.69 -11.10 -6.97
C GLU A 93 8.21 -11.12 -7.24
N HIS A 94 8.74 -10.11 -7.94
CA HIS A 94 10.12 -10.08 -8.36
C HIS A 94 11.09 -9.49 -7.31
N SER A 95 10.62 -8.57 -6.45
CA SER A 95 11.47 -7.87 -5.48
C SER A 95 11.76 -8.71 -4.24
N SER A 96 10.76 -9.43 -3.71
CA SER A 96 10.92 -10.30 -2.53
C SER A 96 11.85 -11.49 -2.82
N TYR A 97 11.70 -12.13 -3.98
CA TYR A 97 12.54 -13.25 -4.39
C TYR A 97 14.00 -12.84 -4.63
N SER A 98 14.21 -11.68 -5.28
CA SER A 98 15.56 -11.19 -5.58
C SER A 98 16.33 -10.75 -4.33
N HIS A 99 15.66 -10.20 -3.32
CA HIS A 99 16.27 -9.88 -2.03
C HIS A 99 16.75 -11.15 -1.30
N SER A 100 15.85 -12.15 -1.15
CA SER A 100 16.17 -13.42 -0.50
C SER A 100 17.29 -14.19 -1.22
N PHE A 101 17.30 -14.18 -2.54
CA PHE A 101 18.34 -14.81 -3.35
C PHE A 101 19.71 -14.13 -3.18
N ARG A 102 19.76 -12.80 -3.13
CA ARG A 102 21.02 -12.05 -2.92
C ARG A 102 21.66 -12.34 -1.56
N GLU A 103 20.86 -12.40 -0.49
CA GLU A 103 21.35 -12.75 0.85
C GLU A 103 21.88 -14.18 0.92
N THR A 104 21.18 -15.11 0.25
CA THR A 104 21.59 -16.51 0.17
C THR A 104 22.90 -16.64 -0.62
N LEU A 105 23.02 -15.97 -1.78
CA LEU A 105 24.25 -15.95 -2.57
C LEU A 105 25.42 -15.33 -1.81
N PHE A 106 25.19 -14.26 -1.06
CA PHE A 106 26.24 -13.62 -0.26
C PHE A 106 26.75 -14.58 0.84
N THR A 107 25.83 -15.27 1.51
CA THR A 107 26.15 -16.29 2.51
C THR A 107 26.98 -17.43 1.92
N ILE A 108 26.55 -17.97 0.78
CA ILE A 108 27.27 -19.05 0.08
C ILE A 108 28.65 -18.56 -0.37
N SER A 109 28.72 -17.37 -0.97
CA SER A 109 29.98 -16.80 -1.44
C SER A 109 30.98 -16.61 -0.30
N ARG A 110 30.53 -16.12 0.85
CA ARG A 110 31.38 -15.96 2.04
C ARG A 110 31.97 -17.29 2.50
N PHE A 111 31.13 -18.33 2.59
CA PHE A 111 31.57 -19.68 2.96
C PHE A 111 32.60 -20.23 1.96
N MET A 112 32.35 -20.05 0.65
CA MET A 112 33.28 -20.48 -0.39
C MET A 112 34.64 -19.77 -0.29
N PHE A 113 34.65 -18.46 -0.03
CA PHE A 113 35.89 -17.71 0.14
C PHE A 113 36.68 -18.15 1.38
N GLU A 114 35.99 -18.46 2.48
CA GLU A 114 36.62 -18.96 3.71
C GLU A 114 37.34 -20.29 3.47
N VAL A 115 36.67 -21.23 2.80
CA VAL A 115 37.25 -22.52 2.40
C VAL A 115 38.43 -22.34 1.44
N LEU A 116 38.31 -21.45 0.45
CA LEU A 116 39.39 -21.21 -0.52
C LEU A 116 40.64 -20.64 0.14
N ILE A 117 40.48 -19.73 1.11
CA ILE A 117 41.61 -19.15 1.87
C ILE A 117 42.29 -20.23 2.69
N GLU A 118 41.55 -21.12 3.34
CA GLU A 118 42.10 -22.23 4.14
C GLU A 118 42.87 -23.25 3.29
N ILE A 119 42.52 -23.43 2.01
CA ILE A 119 43.24 -24.33 1.10
C ILE A 119 44.52 -23.67 0.53
N LEU A 120 44.50 -22.35 0.36
CA LEU A 120 45.61 -21.59 -0.24
C LEU A 120 46.70 -21.19 0.76
N LEU A 121 46.43 -21.25 2.07
CA LEU A 121 47.29 -20.78 3.16
C LEU A 121 47.68 -21.93 4.08
#